data_AF-A0AAW2JDZ7-F1
#
_entry.id   AF-A0AAW2JDZ7-F1
#
_cell.length_a   1.000
_cell.length_b   1.000
_cell.length_c   1.000
_cell.angle_alpha   90.00
_cell.angle_beta   90.00
_cell.angle_gamma   90.00
#
_symmetry.space_group_name_H-M   'P 1'
#
loop_
_entity.id
_entity.type
_entity.pdbx_description
1 polymer ?
#
loop_
_entity_poly.entity_id
_entity_poly.type
_entity_poly.pdbx_seq_one_letter_code
_entity_poly.pdbx_strand_id
1 'polypeptide(L)'
;MLMLQESSIDPLGAIMIYAPIDLQAVISVVNGEDTMRIPILPSGYVISSDGRANKGVGASTSSSSSSSSGSLLTVAFQILVCHSTLTKQLNMESVATVHTLISSTIQKIKAALDYSD
;
A
#
# COMPACT_ATOMS: atom_id res chain seq x y z
N MET A 1 9.69 -17.50 1.48
CA MET A 1 8.65 -16.69 0.83
C MET A 1 9.36 -15.76 -0.14
N LEU A 2 8.96 -15.74 -1.41
CA LEU A 2 9.45 -14.79 -2.38
C LEU A 2 8.52 -13.58 -2.44
N MET A 3 9.05 -12.46 -2.89
CA MET A 3 8.31 -11.22 -3.06
C MET A 3 8.48 -10.72 -4.49
N LEU A 4 7.37 -10.64 -5.23
CA LEU A 4 7.32 -9.82 -6.43
C LEU A 4 7.14 -8.39 -5.96
N GLN A 5 8.00 -7.47 -6.40
CA GLN A 5 7.95 -6.08 -5.98
C GLN A 5 8.27 -5.18 -7.15
N GLU A 6 7.47 -4.13 -7.28
CA GLU A 6 7.69 -3.01 -8.18
C GLU A 6 7.57 -1.71 -7.40
N SER A 7 8.45 -0.77 -7.73
CA SER A 7 8.46 0.57 -7.17
C SER A 7 8.79 1.58 -8.25
N SER A 8 8.09 2.70 -8.27
CA SER A 8 8.38 3.80 -9.17
C SER A 8 8.13 5.13 -8.47
N ILE A 9 8.80 6.16 -8.97
CA ILE A 9 8.59 7.54 -8.56
C ILE A 9 8.43 8.36 -9.83
N ASP A 10 7.35 9.11 -9.91
CA ASP A 10 7.04 10.00 -11.02
C ASP A 10 6.43 11.32 -10.48
N PRO A 11 6.06 12.29 -11.34
CA PRO A 11 5.46 13.56 -10.88
C PRO A 11 4.11 13.42 -10.16
N LEU A 12 3.40 12.29 -10.30
CA LEU A 12 2.13 12.01 -9.63
C LEU A 12 2.34 11.45 -8.22
N GLY A 13 3.46 10.75 -8.00
CA GLY A 13 3.84 10.29 -6.67
C GLY A 13 4.87 9.16 -6.67
N ALA A 14 5.03 8.55 -5.51
CA ALA A 14 5.82 7.34 -5.31
C ALA A 14 4.91 6.15 -5.05
N ILE A 15 5.17 5.02 -5.71
CA ILE A 15 4.42 3.79 -5.51
C ILE A 15 5.36 2.66 -5.05
N MET A 16 4.83 1.79 -4.21
CA MET A 16 5.45 0.50 -3.90
C MET A 16 4.36 -0.58 -3.87
N ILE A 17 4.40 -1.47 -4.85
CA ILE A 17 3.45 -2.57 -5.02
C ILE A 17 4.21 -3.88 -4.89
N TYR A 18 3.68 -4.81 -4.11
CA TYR A 18 4.31 -6.08 -3.84
C TYR A 18 3.27 -7.21 -3.74
N ALA A 19 3.65 -8.43 -4.09
CA ALA A 19 2.79 -9.60 -3.98
C ALA A 19 3.58 -10.81 -3.44
N PRO A 20 3.23 -11.32 -2.24
CA PRO A 20 3.80 -12.56 -1.70
C PRO A 20 3.59 -13.72 -2.66
N ILE A 21 4.64 -14.47 -2.96
CA ILE A 21 4.54 -15.68 -3.77
C ILE A 21 5.32 -16.83 -3.13
N ASP A 22 4.75 -18.03 -3.19
CA ASP A 22 5.44 -19.23 -2.73
C ASP A 22 6.51 -19.64 -3.73
N LEU A 23 7.67 -20.07 -3.21
CA LEU A 23 8.79 -20.52 -4.05
C LEU A 23 8.39 -21.74 -4.88
N GLN A 24 7.60 -22.66 -4.33
CA GLN A 24 7.12 -23.83 -5.08
C GLN A 24 6.22 -23.42 -6.24
N ALA A 25 5.37 -22.42 -6.04
CA ALA A 25 4.55 -21.86 -7.10
C ALA A 25 5.41 -21.29 -8.25
N VAL A 26 6.50 -20.59 -7.94
CA VAL A 26 7.44 -20.09 -8.96
C VAL A 26 8.12 -21.24 -9.71
N ILE A 27 8.60 -22.26 -9.00
CA ILE A 27 9.25 -23.43 -9.61
C ILE A 27 8.28 -24.16 -10.55
N SER A 28 7.03 -24.37 -10.13
CA SER A 28 5.96 -24.94 -10.95
C SER A 28 5.77 -24.18 -12.28
N VAL A 29 5.70 -22.85 -12.22
CA VAL A 29 5.55 -22.01 -13.44
C VAL A 29 6.75 -22.16 -14.36
N VAL A 30 7.97 -22.13 -13.82
CA VAL A 30 9.20 -22.29 -14.62
C VAL A 30 9.28 -23.67 -15.28
N ASN A 31 8.70 -24.69 -14.64
CA ASN A 31 8.60 -26.04 -15.20
C ASN A 31 7.46 -26.20 -16.24
N GLY A 32 6.71 -25.13 -16.53
CA GLY A 32 5.65 -25.12 -17.54
C GLY A 32 4.28 -25.60 -17.03
N GLU A 33 4.06 -25.61 -15.72
CA GLU A 33 2.73 -25.85 -15.15
C GLU A 33 1.78 -24.65 -15.37
N ASP A 34 0.48 -24.88 -15.17
CA ASP A 34 -0.57 -23.88 -15.39
C ASP A 34 -0.49 -22.70 -14.40
N THR A 35 -0.16 -21.52 -14.91
CA THR A 35 -0.06 -20.27 -14.16
C THR A 35 -1.37 -19.79 -13.56
N MET A 36 -2.52 -20.21 -14.10
CA MET A 36 -3.85 -19.76 -13.66
C MET A 36 -4.21 -20.26 -12.25
N ARG A 37 -3.48 -21.26 -11.74
CA ARG A 37 -3.73 -21.86 -10.43
C ARG A 37 -3.01 -21.16 -9.28
N ILE A 38 -2.15 -20.18 -9.58
CA ILE A 38 -1.31 -19.51 -8.58
C ILE A 38 -1.88 -18.11 -8.33
N PRO A 39 -2.53 -17.87 -7.19
CA PRO A 39 -3.06 -16.55 -6.87
C PRO A 39 -1.90 -15.59 -6.56
N ILE A 40 -1.78 -14.53 -7.36
CA ILE A 40 -0.95 -13.37 -7.05
C ILE A 40 -1.87 -12.31 -6.45
N LEU A 41 -1.56 -11.85 -5.23
CA LEU A 41 -2.39 -10.90 -4.49
C LEU A 41 -1.60 -9.62 -4.21
N PRO A 42 -1.63 -8.63 -5.12
CA PRO A 42 -0.91 -7.39 -4.95
C PRO A 42 -1.40 -6.60 -3.74
N SER A 43 -0.45 -6.03 -3.02
CA SER A 43 -0.66 -5.10 -1.91
C SER A 43 0.39 -4.00 -2.00
N GLY A 44 0.14 -2.85 -1.40
CA GLY A 44 1.10 -1.76 -1.52
C GLY A 44 0.55 -0.42 -1.08
N TYR A 45 1.29 0.61 -1.44
CA TYR A 45 0.92 1.98 -1.14
C TYR A 45 1.41 2.97 -2.21
N VAL A 46 0.72 4.11 -2.24
CA VAL A 46 1.04 5.28 -3.07
C VAL A 46 1.15 6.49 -2.15
N ILE A 47 2.20 7.28 -2.34
CA ILE A 47 2.40 8.57 -1.70
C ILE A 47 2.32 9.64 -2.78
N SER A 48 1.27 10.46 -2.75
CA SER A 48 1.08 11.56 -3.70
C SER A 48 1.05 12.91 -2.98
N SER A 49 1.20 14.00 -3.73
CA SER A 49 0.90 15.34 -3.19
C SER A 49 -0.56 15.41 -2.71
N ASP A 50 -0.83 16.23 -1.70
CA ASP A 50 -2.19 16.51 -1.22
C ASP A 50 -3.02 17.39 -2.17
N GLY A 51 -2.46 17.79 -3.32
CA GLY A 51 -3.13 18.56 -4.35
C GLY A 51 -3.47 19.99 -3.93
N ARG A 52 -3.02 20.44 -2.74
CA ARG A 52 -3.25 21.80 -2.28
C ARG A 52 -2.31 22.72 -3.04
N ALA A 53 -2.88 23.63 -3.83
CA ALA A 53 -2.10 24.65 -4.51
C ALA A 53 -1.29 25.43 -3.48
N ASN A 54 0.03 25.44 -3.64
CA ASN A 54 0.91 26.30 -2.86
C ASN A 54 0.51 27.75 -3.21
N LYS A 55 -0.19 28.45 -2.32
CA LYS A 55 -0.68 29.83 -2.55
C LYS A 55 0.48 30.84 -2.48
N GLY A 56 1.54 30.60 -3.25
CA GLY A 56 2.81 31.32 -3.19
C GLY A 56 3.19 32.11 -4.45
N VAL A 57 2.30 32.27 -5.43
CA VAL A 57 2.58 33.08 -6.65
C VAL A 57 1.56 34.19 -6.81
N GLY A 58 1.42 35.02 -5.77
CA GLY A 58 0.73 36.29 -5.81
C GLY A 58 1.49 37.29 -4.96
N ALA A 59 1.90 38.41 -5.56
CA ALA A 59 2.65 39.47 -4.91
C ALA A 59 1.79 40.12 -3.79
N SER A 60 1.84 39.57 -2.59
CA SER A 60 1.18 40.12 -1.41
C SER A 60 2.18 40.21 -0.26
N THR A 61 2.62 41.43 0.03
CA THR A 61 3.60 41.82 1.04
C THR A 61 3.01 41.83 2.46
N SER A 62 2.30 40.78 2.88
CA SER A 62 1.78 40.70 4.25
C SER A 62 1.61 39.27 4.74
N SER A 63 2.34 38.94 5.81
CA SER A 63 2.23 37.78 6.70
C SER A 63 2.35 36.39 6.06
N SER A 64 3.55 35.83 6.25
CA SER A 64 3.94 34.43 6.12
C SER A 64 2.95 33.45 6.76
N SER A 65 2.02 32.93 5.98
CA SER A 65 1.45 31.60 6.23
C SER A 65 2.10 30.65 5.23
N SER A 66 3.17 30.00 5.67
CA SER A 66 3.70 28.83 5.00
C SER A 66 2.56 27.80 4.93
N SER A 67 1.83 27.77 3.82
CA SER A 67 0.90 26.68 3.57
C SER A 67 1.73 25.41 3.47
N SER A 68 1.76 24.63 4.56
CA SER A 68 2.40 23.33 4.58
C SER A 68 1.70 22.45 3.55
N SER A 69 2.37 22.19 2.43
CA SER A 69 1.95 21.15 1.49
C SER A 69 2.14 19.80 2.16
N GLY A 70 1.07 19.02 2.27
CA GLY A 70 1.11 17.66 2.80
C GLY A 70 1.30 16.60 1.73
N SER A 71 1.15 15.35 2.14
CA SER A 71 1.10 14.18 1.24
C SER A 71 -0.10 13.31 1.59
N LEU A 72 -0.64 12.64 0.58
CA LEU A 72 -1.69 11.64 0.73
C LEU A 72 -1.07 10.25 0.63
N LEU A 73 -1.25 9.46 1.67
CA LEU A 73 -0.88 8.04 1.69
C LEU A 73 -2.12 7.21 1.37
N THR A 74 -2.10 6.52 0.23
CA THR A 74 -3.11 5.53 -0.13
C THR A 74 -2.53 4.15 0.06
N VAL A 75 -3.14 3.31 0.89
CA VAL A 75 -2.71 1.94 1.15
C VAL A 75 -3.78 0.97 0.68
N ALA A 76 -3.38 -0.09 -0.03
CA ALA A 76 -4.29 -1.11 -0.54
C ALA A 76 -3.74 -2.51 -0.25
N PHE A 77 -4.62 -3.41 0.17
CA PHE A 77 -4.29 -4.81 0.40
C PHE A 77 -5.28 -5.71 -0.32
N GLN A 78 -4.76 -6.72 -1.00
CA GLN A 78 -5.54 -7.85 -1.48
C GLN A 78 -5.12 -9.09 -0.69
N ILE A 79 -6.04 -9.66 0.08
CA ILE A 79 -5.76 -10.80 0.96
C ILE A 79 -6.85 -11.85 0.77
N LEU A 80 -6.43 -13.08 0.49
CA LEU A 80 -7.33 -14.22 0.39
C LEU A 80 -7.37 -14.90 1.76
N VAL A 81 -8.54 -14.86 2.41
CA VAL A 81 -8.77 -15.52 3.69
C VAL A 81 -9.43 -16.86 3.41
N CYS A 82 -8.68 -17.96 3.59
CA CYS A 82 -9.25 -19.30 3.54
C CYS A 82 -10.12 -19.54 4.78
N HIS A 83 -11.44 -19.49 4.63
CA HIS A 83 -12.38 -19.92 5.66
C HIS A 83 -13.01 -21.25 5.23
N SER A 84 -12.97 -22.27 6.09
CA SER A 84 -13.69 -23.52 5.84
C SER A 84 -15.19 -23.21 5.68
N THR A 85 -15.76 -23.66 4.58
CA THR A 85 -17.17 -23.53 4.18
C THR A 85 -18.16 -23.75 5.34
N LEU A 86 -18.93 -22.73 5.73
CA LEU A 86 -20.42 -22.76 5.81
C LEU A 86 -21.08 -21.47 6.35
N THR A 87 -20.38 -20.34 6.49
CA THR A 87 -21.03 -19.11 6.96
C THR A 87 -20.62 -17.93 6.09
N LYS A 88 -21.59 -17.27 5.46
CA LYS A 88 -21.45 -15.98 4.73
C LYS A 88 -21.06 -14.81 5.66
N GLN A 89 -20.72 -15.09 6.92
CA GLN A 89 -20.50 -14.11 7.96
C GLN A 89 -19.01 -13.77 8.02
N LEU A 90 -18.69 -12.48 7.88
CA LEU A 90 -17.31 -12.02 8.05
C LEU A 90 -16.85 -12.34 9.48
N ASN A 91 -15.72 -13.04 9.61
CA ASN A 91 -15.10 -13.29 10.90
C ASN A 91 -14.54 -11.98 11.46
N MET A 92 -15.01 -11.56 12.63
CA MET A 92 -14.55 -10.35 13.31
C MET A 92 -13.06 -10.41 13.65
N GLU A 93 -12.50 -11.60 13.85
CA GLU A 93 -11.05 -11.80 14.04
C GLU A 93 -10.26 -11.46 12.77
N SER A 94 -10.78 -11.83 11.59
CA SER A 94 -10.16 -11.47 10.32
C SER A 94 -10.21 -9.95 10.11
N VAL A 95 -11.31 -9.30 10.49
CA VAL A 95 -11.41 -7.83 10.47
C VAL A 95 -10.37 -7.19 11.38
N ALA A 96 -10.23 -7.67 12.62
CA ALA A 96 -9.23 -7.17 13.57
C ALA A 96 -7.78 -7.37 13.06
N THR A 97 -7.53 -8.49 12.39
CA THR A 97 -6.22 -8.79 11.78
C THR A 97 -5.90 -7.82 10.64
N VAL A 98 -6.85 -7.59 9.73
CA VAL A 98 -6.70 -6.62 8.62
C VAL A 98 -6.50 -5.21 9.16
N HIS A 99 -7.28 -4.80 10.17
CA HIS A 99 -7.13 -3.48 10.81
C HIS A 99 -5.74 -3.29 11.41
N THR A 100 -5.24 -4.30 12.12
CA THR A 100 -3.88 -4.29 12.70
C THR A 100 -2.81 -4.22 11.61
N LEU A 101 -2.98 -4.95 10.50
CA LEU A 101 -2.06 -4.93 9.37
C LEU A 101 -1.98 -3.54 8.73
N ILE A 102 -3.13 -2.91 8.45
CA ILE A 102 -3.19 -1.56 7.86
C ILE A 102 -2.55 -0.55 8.82
N SER A 103 -2.94 -0.58 10.10
CA SER A 103 -2.43 0.35 11.11
C SER A 103 -0.92 0.24 11.29
N SER A 104 -0.39 -0.99 11.41
CA SER A 104 1.04 -1.22 11.54
C SER A 104 1.81 -0.79 10.29
N THR A 105 1.24 -1.00 9.10
CA THR A 105 1.87 -0.57 7.84
C THR A 105 1.98 0.94 7.77
N ILE A 106 0.90 1.67 8.08
CA ILE A 106 0.91 3.14 8.12
C ILE A 106 1.93 3.65 9.12
N GLN A 107 1.98 3.07 10.33
CA GLN A 107 2.95 3.46 11.36
C GLN A 107 4.41 3.23 10.90
N LYS A 108 4.69 2.10 10.25
CA LYS A 108 6.03 1.81 9.71
C LYS A 108 6.42 2.78 8.60
N ILE A 109 5.48 3.15 7.71
CA ILE A 109 5.72 4.13 6.66
C ILE A 109 6.01 5.50 7.29
N LYS A 110 5.19 5.96 8.24
CA LYS A 110 5.43 7.21 8.96
C LYS A 110 6.80 7.23 9.64
N ALA A 111 7.15 6.16 10.35
CA ALA A 111 8.44 6.04 11.01
C ALA A 111 9.62 6.03 10.02
N ALA A 112 9.48 5.38 8.87
CA ALA A 112 10.52 5.37 7.83
C ALA A 112 10.72 6.74 7.15
N LEU A 113 9.73 7.63 7.26
CA LEU A 113 9.77 9.00 6.75
C LEU A 113 10.06 10.03 7.85
N ASP A 114 10.50 9.59 9.04
CA ASP A 114 10.73 10.42 10.22
C ASP A 114 9.53 11.31 10.59
N TYR A 115 8.32 10.85 10.27
CA TYR A 115 7.08 11.52 10.63
C TYR A 115 6.60 11.02 12.00
N SER A 116 6.75 11.86 13.03
CA SER A 116 6.13 11.66 14.33
C SER A 116 4.74 12.32 14.35
N ASP A 117 3.71 11.57 14.74
CA ASP A 117 2.33 12.06 14.90
C ASP A 117 2.20 13.22 15.91
#